data_AF-A0A9P5GZN5-F1
#
_entry.id   AF-A0A9P5GZN5-F1
#
_cell.length_a   1.000
_cell.length_b   1.000
_cell.length_c   1.000
_cell.angle_alpha   90.00
_cell.angle_beta   90.00
_cell.angle_gamma   90.00
#
_symmetry.space_group_name_H-M   'P 1'
#
loop_
_entity.id
_entity.type
_entity.pdbx_description
1 polymer ?
#
loop_
_entity_poly.entity_id
_entity_poly.type
_entity_poly.pdbx_seq_one_letter_code
_entity_poly.pdbx_strand_id
1 'polypeptide(L)'
;MATSVAAQDIICAVSESRGVSSTIGLAFVNLATAEAVLCQICDSQTYVKTIIKIGVFEPSEILFMNTAKESKLRYIIQENLPDPIFTFLDRRWWSEKTGHEYVERMAFPEEVDSLKVTLGGNYFAACCFAAVLKYVEVELQRSFTAHSLRIRFEPSQGSMTIDLATIVSLELIQNLQNAKSKESLFGLLNETLTTMGARLLRASILQPSTERVKLTARYNAVEDLATKEDMFVSVRQALKGFIDADKVLTAVESRGSRVLKTCANRFKIILVPTKRTIQYVEQSVNNVIMLKTYVSSIKNIFQALGAAQSDLLLTIREVDPTSL
;
A
#
# COMPACT_ATOMS: atom_id res chain seq x y z
N MET A 1 5.36 1.80 34.79
CA MET A 1 4.03 2.14 35.33
C MET A 1 3.05 2.10 34.18
N ALA A 2 2.16 1.10 34.20
CA ALA A 2 1.16 0.88 33.17
C ALA A 2 0.08 1.96 33.26
N THR A 3 0.04 2.86 32.28
CA THR A 3 -1.15 3.68 32.02
C THR A 3 -2.25 2.74 31.56
N SER A 4 -3.30 2.68 32.37
CA SER A 4 -4.60 2.06 32.08
C SER A 4 -4.94 2.20 30.59
N VAL A 5 -5.17 1.05 29.94
CA VAL A 5 -5.81 0.93 28.63
C VAL A 5 -7.23 1.47 28.79
N ALA A 6 -7.41 2.78 28.61
CA ALA A 6 -8.71 3.31 28.25
C ALA A 6 -9.11 2.54 26.98
N ALA A 7 -10.25 1.84 27.02
CA ALA A 7 -10.78 1.13 25.87
C ALA A 7 -10.76 2.09 24.67
N GLN A 8 -9.86 1.84 23.72
CA GLN A 8 -9.68 2.69 22.56
C GLN A 8 -10.87 2.45 21.63
N ASP A 9 -11.93 3.24 21.82
CA ASP A 9 -13.11 3.29 20.94
C ASP A 9 -12.73 4.01 19.63
N ILE A 10 -11.79 3.39 18.91
CA ILE A 10 -11.21 3.88 17.66
C ILE A 10 -11.85 3.12 16.52
N ILE A 11 -12.46 3.87 15.61
CA ILE A 11 -13.05 3.34 14.39
C ILE A 11 -12.13 3.70 13.22
N CYS A 12 -11.76 2.71 12.43
CA CYS A 12 -10.92 2.88 11.25
C CYS A 12 -11.74 2.68 9.98
N ALA A 13 -11.68 3.57 9.01
CA ALA A 13 -12.15 3.30 7.65
C ALA A 13 -10.99 3.09 6.69
N VAL A 14 -11.13 2.09 5.82
CA VAL A 14 -10.11 1.75 4.81
C VAL A 14 -10.73 1.73 3.41
N SER A 15 -10.09 2.44 2.48
CA SER A 15 -10.44 2.42 1.06
C SER A 15 -9.21 2.17 0.21
N GLU A 16 -9.33 1.28 -0.77
CA GLU A 16 -8.27 0.94 -1.71
C GLU A 16 -8.57 1.50 -3.11
N SER A 17 -7.55 2.04 -3.78
CA SER A 17 -7.62 2.40 -5.20
C SER A 17 -7.63 1.15 -6.10
N ARG A 18 -8.50 1.11 -7.11
CA ARG A 18 -8.54 0.01 -8.10
C ARG A 18 -7.52 0.16 -9.24
N GLY A 19 -6.33 0.69 -8.96
CA GLY A 19 -5.33 1.10 -9.95
C GLY A 19 -4.01 0.33 -9.90
N VAL A 20 -3.10 0.66 -10.82
CA VAL A 20 -1.76 0.02 -10.95
C VAL A 20 -0.85 0.31 -9.75
N SER A 21 -1.03 1.45 -9.07
CA SER A 21 -0.42 1.73 -7.76
C SER A 21 -1.49 1.56 -6.68
N SER A 22 -1.26 0.69 -5.70
CA SER A 22 -2.17 0.50 -4.56
C SER A 22 -2.05 1.69 -3.60
N THR A 23 -2.82 2.74 -3.87
CA THR A 23 -3.02 3.84 -2.93
C THR A 23 -4.16 3.50 -2.00
N ILE A 24 -3.93 3.63 -0.70
CA ILE A 24 -4.88 3.29 0.35
C ILE A 24 -5.14 4.54 1.18
N GLY A 25 -6.42 4.85 1.37
CA GLY A 25 -6.87 5.83 2.34
C GLY A 25 -7.16 5.12 3.66
N LEU A 26 -6.77 5.78 4.74
CA LEU A 26 -7.08 5.40 6.11
C LEU A 26 -7.63 6.62 6.85
N ALA A 27 -8.66 6.42 7.66
CA ALA A 27 -9.13 7.40 8.62
C ALA A 27 -9.39 6.70 9.94
N PHE A 28 -8.72 7.12 11.00
CA PHE A 28 -8.93 6.66 12.37
C PHE A 28 -9.67 7.75 13.13
N VAL A 29 -10.78 7.44 13.76
CA VAL A 29 -11.51 8.39 14.62
C VAL A 29 -11.66 7.77 15.99
N ASN A 30 -11.07 8.43 16.99
CA ASN A 30 -11.23 8.06 18.39
C ASN A 30 -12.45 8.80 18.95
N LEU A 31 -13.49 8.04 19.30
CA LEU A 31 -14.73 8.60 19.85
C LEU A 31 -14.55 9.16 21.26
N ALA A 32 -13.61 8.62 22.04
CA ALA A 32 -13.37 9.04 23.42
C ALA A 32 -12.58 10.34 23.50
N THR A 33 -11.61 10.54 22.60
CA THR A 33 -10.74 11.74 22.60
C THR A 33 -11.17 12.81 21.59
N ALA A 34 -12.20 12.55 20.78
CA ALA A 34 -12.62 13.41 19.67
C ALA A 34 -11.42 13.80 18.77
N GLU A 35 -10.64 12.78 18.41
CA GLU A 35 -9.47 12.95 17.54
C GLU A 35 -9.60 12.10 16.29
N ALA A 36 -9.39 12.72 15.12
CA ALA A 36 -9.35 12.05 13.83
C ALA A 36 -7.94 12.12 13.23
N VAL A 37 -7.37 10.96 12.91
CA VAL A 37 -6.09 10.83 12.22
C VAL A 37 -6.34 10.30 10.82
N LEU A 38 -6.00 11.11 9.82
CA LEU A 38 -6.15 10.81 8.40
C LEU A 38 -4.81 10.44 7.78
N CYS A 39 -4.79 9.45 6.91
CA CYS A 39 -3.56 9.00 6.26
C CYS A 39 -3.86 8.52 4.84
N GLN A 40 -2.93 8.78 3.92
CA GLN A 40 -2.94 8.19 2.58
C GLN A 40 -1.58 7.55 2.30
N ILE A 41 -1.59 6.25 2.03
CA ILE A 41 -0.39 5.44 1.90
C ILE A 41 -0.31 4.89 0.47
N CYS A 42 0.84 5.05 -0.19
CA CYS A 42 1.16 4.28 -1.38
C CYS A 42 1.89 3.01 -0.93
N ASP A 43 1.21 1.88 -1.05
CA ASP A 43 1.69 0.59 -0.59
C ASP A 43 1.94 -0.37 -1.75
N SER A 44 2.60 -1.48 -1.42
CA SER A 44 2.76 -2.63 -2.31
C SER A 44 1.55 -3.57 -2.20
N GLN A 45 1.50 -4.60 -3.04
CA GLN A 45 0.41 -5.60 -3.04
C GLN A 45 0.34 -6.44 -1.74
N THR A 46 1.36 -6.36 -0.89
CA THR A 46 1.39 -7.03 0.43
C THR A 46 0.89 -6.14 1.57
N TYR A 47 0.60 -4.86 1.31
CA TYR A 47 0.01 -3.90 2.25
C TYR A 47 0.72 -3.74 3.60
N VAL A 48 2.03 -4.00 3.66
CA VAL A 48 2.79 -4.03 4.93
C VAL A 48 2.70 -2.70 5.68
N LYS A 49 2.82 -1.56 4.98
CA LYS A 49 2.75 -0.23 5.64
C LYS A 49 1.37 0.00 6.24
N THR A 50 0.34 -0.45 5.53
CA THR A 50 -1.06 -0.33 5.94
C THR A 50 -1.35 -1.19 7.17
N ILE A 51 -0.88 -2.45 7.19
CA ILE A 51 -1.02 -3.35 8.34
C ILE A 51 -0.32 -2.78 9.57
N ILE A 52 0.92 -2.31 9.41
CA ILE A 52 1.66 -1.69 10.52
C ILE A 52 0.90 -0.47 11.04
N LYS A 53 0.40 0.39 10.14
CA LYS A 53 -0.36 1.58 10.55
C LYS A 53 -1.63 1.20 11.31
N ILE A 54 -2.41 0.24 10.82
CA ILE A 54 -3.62 -0.23 11.53
C ILE A 54 -3.25 -0.88 12.87
N GLY A 55 -2.19 -1.69 12.92
CA GLY A 55 -1.71 -2.32 14.15
C GLY A 55 -1.16 -1.35 15.19
N VAL A 56 -0.70 -0.16 14.80
CA VAL A 56 -0.28 0.89 15.76
C VAL A 56 -1.48 1.57 16.43
N PHE A 57 -2.59 1.73 15.71
CA PHE A 57 -3.80 2.37 16.23
C PHE A 57 -4.80 1.39 16.87
N GLU A 58 -4.60 0.09 16.70
CA GLU A 58 -5.44 -1.00 17.25
C GLU A 58 -6.95 -0.66 17.26
N PRO A 59 -7.56 -0.40 16.09
CA PRO A 59 -8.96 0.03 16.04
C PRO A 59 -9.90 -1.06 16.56
N SER A 60 -10.93 -0.64 17.29
CA SER A 60 -12.02 -1.51 17.74
C SER A 60 -12.84 -2.06 16.58
N GLU A 61 -13.00 -1.26 15.52
CA GLU A 61 -13.77 -1.64 14.34
C GLU A 61 -13.15 -1.10 13.05
N ILE A 62 -13.14 -1.91 12.00
CA ILE A 62 -12.61 -1.58 10.68
C ILE A 62 -13.73 -1.57 9.64
N LEU A 63 -13.97 -0.40 9.05
CA LEU A 63 -15.00 -0.12 8.07
C LEU A 63 -14.46 -0.33 6.65
N PHE A 64 -15.24 -1.06 5.86
CA PHE A 64 -14.99 -1.32 4.44
C PHE A 64 -16.16 -0.91 3.57
N MET A 65 -15.90 -0.62 2.31
CA MET A 65 -16.97 -0.57 1.31
C MET A 65 -17.61 -1.96 1.12
N ASN A 66 -18.93 -2.00 0.90
CA ASN A 66 -19.66 -3.22 0.55
C ASN A 66 -19.07 -3.95 -0.68
N THR A 67 -18.49 -3.20 -1.62
CA THR A 67 -17.84 -3.73 -2.83
C THR A 67 -16.46 -4.32 -2.58
N ALA A 68 -15.87 -4.10 -1.41
CA ALA A 68 -14.55 -4.57 -1.00
C ALA A 68 -14.62 -5.80 -0.08
N LYS A 69 -15.79 -6.43 0.07
CA LYS A 69 -16.00 -7.66 0.87
C LYS A 69 -15.01 -8.78 0.53
N GLU A 70 -14.67 -8.94 -0.74
CA GLU A 70 -13.73 -9.96 -1.21
C GLU A 70 -12.37 -9.36 -1.63
N SER A 71 -12.04 -8.15 -1.15
CA SER A 71 -10.76 -7.51 -1.47
C SER A 71 -9.58 -8.25 -0.85
N LYS A 72 -8.45 -8.25 -1.57
CA LYS A 72 -7.18 -8.83 -1.10
C LYS A 72 -6.72 -8.20 0.22
N LEU A 73 -6.86 -6.87 0.34
CA LEU A 73 -6.50 -6.12 1.53
C LEU A 73 -7.26 -6.57 2.78
N ARG A 74 -8.56 -6.89 2.68
CA ARG A 74 -9.35 -7.43 3.80
C ARG A 74 -8.75 -8.74 4.33
N TYR A 75 -8.44 -9.68 3.43
CA TYR A 75 -7.88 -10.97 3.82
C TYR A 75 -6.52 -10.80 4.49
N ILE A 76 -5.68 -9.92 3.95
CA ILE A 76 -4.37 -9.64 4.53
C ILE A 76 -4.49 -9.02 5.92
N ILE A 77 -5.43 -8.09 6.12
CA ILE A 77 -5.70 -7.51 7.45
C ILE A 77 -6.21 -8.58 8.42
N GLN A 78 -7.11 -9.46 7.97
CA GLN A 78 -7.67 -10.54 8.79
C GLN A 78 -6.60 -11.55 9.25
N GLU A 79 -5.60 -11.83 8.41
CA GLU A 79 -4.52 -12.78 8.74
C GLU A 79 -3.45 -12.18 9.66
N ASN A 80 -3.21 -10.87 9.57
CA ASN A 80 -2.10 -10.22 10.28
C ASN A 80 -2.51 -9.51 11.57
N LEU A 81 -3.80 -9.30 11.82
CA LEU A 81 -4.32 -8.68 13.05
C LEU A 81 -5.08 -9.68 13.92
N PRO A 82 -5.02 -9.55 15.26
CA PRO A 82 -5.78 -10.39 16.17
C PRO A 82 -7.28 -10.02 16.14
N ASP A 83 -8.13 -10.95 15.70
CA ASP A 83 -9.61 -10.87 15.69
C ASP A 83 -10.22 -9.51 15.27
N PRO A 84 -9.91 -8.97 14.08
CA PRO A 84 -10.46 -7.69 13.63
C PRO A 84 -11.97 -7.78 13.36
N ILE A 85 -12.71 -6.79 13.87
CA ILE A 85 -14.15 -6.63 13.59
C ILE A 85 -14.30 -5.82 12.30
N PHE A 86 -14.98 -6.39 11.31
CA PHE A 86 -15.22 -5.75 10.01
C PHE A 86 -16.69 -5.36 9.83
N THR A 87 -16.92 -4.11 9.48
CA THR A 87 -18.25 -3.59 9.12
C THR A 87 -18.25 -3.05 7.70
N PHE A 88 -19.33 -3.32 6.95
CA PHE A 88 -19.41 -3.01 5.53
C PHE A 88 -20.49 -1.97 5.26
N LEU A 89 -20.06 -0.88 4.63
CA LEU A 89 -20.87 0.31 4.41
C LEU A 89 -21.15 0.55 2.92
N ASP A 90 -22.24 1.24 2.63
CA ASP A 90 -22.60 1.60 1.27
C ASP A 90 -21.65 2.63 0.67
N ARG A 91 -21.33 2.46 -0.62
CA ARG A 91 -20.43 3.37 -1.37
C ARG A 91 -20.85 4.84 -1.28
N ARG A 92 -22.14 5.12 -1.12
CA ARG A 92 -22.70 6.47 -1.01
C ARG A 92 -22.13 7.28 0.17
N TRP A 93 -21.63 6.61 1.21
CA TRP A 93 -21.03 7.25 2.39
C TRP A 93 -19.54 7.61 2.19
N TRP A 94 -18.93 7.12 1.12
CA TRP A 94 -17.51 7.34 0.81
C TRP A 94 -17.39 8.40 -0.28
N SER A 95 -17.58 9.66 0.11
CA SER A 95 -17.52 10.80 -0.81
C SER A 95 -16.54 11.85 -0.32
N GLU A 96 -15.65 12.28 -1.22
CA GLU A 96 -14.66 13.31 -0.96
C GLU A 96 -15.34 14.64 -0.61
N LYS A 97 -16.38 15.02 -1.38
CA LYS A 97 -17.13 16.27 -1.15
C LYS A 97 -17.71 16.31 0.26
N THR A 98 -18.33 15.20 0.69
CA THR A 98 -18.85 15.11 2.06
C THR A 98 -17.73 15.14 3.10
N GLY A 99 -16.56 14.59 2.79
CA GLY A 99 -15.38 14.68 3.66
C GLY A 99 -14.95 16.12 3.90
N HIS A 100 -14.89 16.95 2.84
CA HIS A 100 -14.60 18.38 2.97
C HIS A 100 -15.69 19.13 3.75
N GLU A 101 -16.97 18.84 3.51
CA GLU A 101 -18.09 19.41 4.27
C GLU A 101 -17.99 19.06 5.77
N TYR A 102 -17.57 17.84 6.11
CA TYR A 102 -17.34 17.43 7.50
C TYR A 102 -16.17 18.17 8.14
N VAL A 103 -15.08 18.42 7.40
CA VAL A 103 -13.95 19.21 7.91
C VAL A 103 -14.39 20.63 8.22
N GLU A 104 -15.14 21.27 7.32
CA GLU A 104 -15.67 22.62 7.56
C GLU A 104 -16.53 22.71 8.81
N ARG A 105 -17.36 21.69 9.05
CA ARG A 105 -18.31 21.68 10.16
C ARG A 105 -17.67 21.27 11.50
N MET A 106 -16.75 20.31 11.48
CA MET A 106 -16.28 19.62 12.68
C MET A 106 -14.88 20.04 13.14
N ALA A 107 -14.01 20.48 12.23
CA ALA A 107 -12.64 20.87 12.57
C ALA A 107 -12.59 22.21 13.30
N PHE A 108 -11.51 22.45 14.06
CA PHE A 108 -11.26 23.76 14.66
C PHE A 108 -11.08 24.82 13.56
N PRO A 109 -11.66 26.04 13.72
CA PRO A 109 -11.65 27.06 12.67
C PRO A 109 -10.26 27.42 12.15
N GLU A 110 -9.25 27.37 13.02
CA GLU A 110 -7.85 27.66 12.70
C GLU A 110 -7.20 26.60 11.80
N GLU A 111 -7.70 25.36 11.81
CA GLU A 111 -7.13 24.22 11.08
C GLU A 111 -7.85 23.94 9.76
N VAL A 112 -9.06 24.49 9.54
CA VAL A 112 -9.93 24.18 8.38
C VAL A 112 -9.22 24.41 7.05
N ASP A 113 -8.61 25.58 6.85
CA ASP A 113 -8.00 25.93 5.56
C ASP A 113 -6.79 25.03 5.24
N SER A 114 -5.96 24.74 6.24
CA SER A 114 -4.83 23.82 6.11
C SER A 114 -5.29 22.39 5.77
N LEU A 115 -6.34 21.92 6.44
CA LEU A 115 -6.90 20.59 6.22
C LEU A 115 -7.56 20.44 4.85
N LYS A 116 -8.26 21.48 4.36
CA LYS A 116 -8.83 21.50 3.01
C LYS A 116 -7.77 21.35 1.94
N VAL A 117 -6.69 22.12 2.04
CA VAL A 117 -5.55 22.03 1.10
C VAL A 117 -4.95 20.62 1.16
N THR A 118 -4.76 20.08 2.36
CA THR A 118 -4.20 18.73 2.54
C THR A 118 -5.11 17.65 1.96
N LEU A 119 -6.42 17.74 2.16
CA LEU A 119 -7.39 16.75 1.67
C LEU A 119 -7.66 16.86 0.18
N GLY A 120 -7.49 18.04 -0.43
CA GLY A 120 -7.61 18.24 -1.87
C GLY A 120 -6.64 17.37 -2.69
N GLY A 121 -5.52 16.95 -2.09
CA GLY A 121 -4.60 16.00 -2.68
C GLY A 121 -4.78 14.54 -2.27
N ASN A 122 -5.60 14.28 -1.27
CA ASN A 122 -5.72 12.98 -0.60
C ASN A 122 -7.16 12.45 -0.66
N TYR A 123 -7.62 12.22 -1.90
CA TYR A 123 -8.96 11.73 -2.21
C TYR A 123 -9.41 10.54 -1.34
N PHE A 124 -8.56 9.51 -1.19
CA PHE A 124 -8.94 8.31 -0.47
C PHE A 124 -9.05 8.57 1.04
N ALA A 125 -8.17 9.40 1.60
CA ALA A 125 -8.26 9.78 3.02
C ALA A 125 -9.54 10.58 3.30
N ALA A 126 -9.92 11.51 2.44
CA ALA A 126 -11.16 12.29 2.56
C ALA A 126 -12.41 11.39 2.47
N CYS A 127 -12.44 10.44 1.53
CA CYS A 127 -13.52 9.45 1.43
C CYS A 127 -13.63 8.56 2.67
N CYS A 128 -12.51 8.12 3.24
CA CYS A 128 -12.49 7.32 4.47
C CYS A 128 -13.04 8.13 5.64
N PHE A 129 -12.61 9.39 5.78
CA PHE A 129 -13.07 10.29 6.83
C PHE A 129 -14.59 10.50 6.79
N ALA A 130 -15.13 10.77 5.60
CA ALA A 130 -16.57 10.90 5.38
C ALA A 130 -17.33 9.64 5.82
N ALA A 131 -16.80 8.46 5.48
CA ALA A 131 -17.42 7.19 5.80
C ALA A 131 -17.46 6.92 7.32
N VAL A 132 -16.36 7.20 8.05
CA VAL A 132 -16.34 7.05 9.51
C VAL A 132 -17.36 7.99 10.15
N LEU A 133 -17.36 9.27 9.79
CA LEU A 133 -18.29 10.23 10.40
C LEU A 133 -19.75 9.92 10.07
N LYS A 134 -20.05 9.47 8.85
CA LYS A 134 -21.40 9.00 8.50
C LYS A 134 -21.82 7.78 9.31
N TYR A 135 -20.91 6.83 9.51
CA TYR A 135 -21.16 5.65 10.32
C TYR A 135 -21.47 6.04 11.77
N VAL A 136 -20.68 6.95 12.36
CA VAL A 136 -20.89 7.44 13.72
C VAL A 136 -22.24 8.17 13.85
N GLU A 137 -22.61 9.00 12.87
CA GLU A 137 -23.89 9.74 12.87
C GLU A 137 -25.11 8.85 12.68
N VAL A 138 -25.05 7.88 11.76
CA VAL A 138 -26.22 7.09 11.34
C VAL A 138 -26.39 5.82 12.18
N GLU A 139 -25.33 5.03 12.32
CA GLU A 139 -25.39 3.72 12.96
C GLU A 139 -25.19 3.81 14.47
N LEU A 140 -24.21 4.61 14.93
CA LEU A 140 -23.97 4.79 16.36
C LEU A 140 -24.87 5.87 16.99
N GLN A 141 -25.61 6.64 16.18
CA GLN A 141 -26.43 7.78 16.58
C GLN A 141 -25.69 8.77 17.49
N ARG A 142 -24.39 8.95 17.23
CA ARG A 142 -23.53 9.91 17.92
C ARG A 142 -23.12 10.98 16.92
N SER A 143 -22.95 12.21 17.38
CA SER A 143 -22.38 13.27 16.54
C SER A 143 -21.45 14.12 17.37
N PHE A 144 -20.38 14.58 16.73
CA PHE A 144 -19.49 15.55 17.34
C PHE A 144 -20.15 16.94 17.30
N THR A 145 -19.90 17.75 18.32
CA THR A 145 -20.30 19.16 18.27
C THR A 145 -19.51 19.87 17.17
N ALA A 146 -20.09 20.91 16.55
CA ALA A 146 -19.37 21.71 15.58
C ALA A 146 -18.04 22.23 16.17
N HIS A 147 -16.98 22.23 15.38
CA HIS A 147 -15.65 22.69 15.77
C HIS A 147 -15.04 22.01 17.01
N SER A 148 -15.41 20.75 17.30
CA SER A 148 -14.90 20.00 18.46
C SER A 148 -13.96 18.85 18.11
N LEU A 149 -13.81 18.52 16.82
CA LEU A 149 -13.02 17.39 16.37
C LEU A 149 -11.62 17.85 15.99
N ARG A 150 -10.60 17.32 16.66
CA ARG A 150 -9.21 17.56 16.28
C ARG A 150 -8.87 16.67 15.09
N ILE A 151 -8.59 17.25 13.93
CA ILE A 151 -8.27 16.48 12.72
C ILE A 151 -6.79 16.67 12.39
N ARG A 152 -6.06 15.56 12.25
CA ARG A 152 -4.65 15.57 11.89
C ARG A 152 -4.43 14.69 10.67
N PHE A 153 -3.67 15.19 9.71
CA PHE A 153 -3.17 14.36 8.61
C PHE A 153 -1.76 13.87 8.94
N GLU A 154 -1.59 12.56 9.03
CA GLU A 154 -0.29 11.95 9.30
C GLU A 154 0.25 11.23 8.06
N PRO A 155 1.46 11.57 7.58
CA PRO A 155 2.13 10.80 6.55
C PRO A 155 2.36 9.35 6.96
N SER A 156 2.65 8.50 5.97
CA SER A 156 3.32 7.24 6.27
C SER A 156 4.69 7.52 6.91
N GLN A 157 4.96 6.89 8.06
CA GLN A 157 6.23 7.00 8.78
C GLN A 157 7.44 6.75 7.86
N GLY A 158 8.49 7.56 8.00
CA GLY A 158 9.71 7.44 7.21
C GLY A 158 9.61 7.91 5.74
N SER A 159 8.54 8.63 5.39
CA SER A 159 8.37 9.26 4.07
C SER A 159 7.94 10.72 4.16
N MET A 160 8.34 11.51 3.18
CA MET A 160 7.92 12.90 2.99
C MET A 160 6.54 12.95 2.32
N THR A 161 5.65 13.81 2.82
CA THR A 161 4.40 14.15 2.13
C THR A 161 4.67 15.23 1.09
N ILE A 162 4.17 15.02 -0.12
CA ILE A 162 4.10 16.05 -1.16
C ILE A 162 2.63 16.31 -1.44
N ASP A 163 2.21 17.56 -1.35
CA ASP A 163 0.84 17.96 -1.66
C ASP A 163 0.56 17.88 -3.16
N LEU A 164 -0.73 17.78 -3.52
CA LEU A 164 -1.12 17.61 -4.93
C LEU A 164 -0.76 18.83 -5.79
N ALA A 165 -0.87 20.04 -5.25
CA ALA A 165 -0.49 21.24 -5.99
C ALA A 165 1.00 21.17 -6.35
N THR A 166 1.88 20.84 -5.42
CA THR A 166 3.30 20.61 -5.69
C THR A 166 3.56 19.45 -6.65
N ILE A 167 2.84 18.32 -6.55
CA ILE A 167 2.97 17.19 -7.48
C ILE A 167 2.70 17.63 -8.93
N VAL A 168 1.68 18.47 -9.11
CA VAL A 168 1.28 19.00 -10.42
C VAL A 168 2.24 20.10 -10.89
N SER A 169 2.58 21.05 -10.02
CA SER A 169 3.48 22.17 -10.35
C SER A 169 4.90 21.72 -10.69
N LEU A 170 5.39 20.66 -10.05
CA LEU A 170 6.69 20.05 -10.36
C LEU A 170 6.60 18.97 -11.45
N GLU A 171 5.42 18.74 -12.01
CA GLU A 171 5.17 17.71 -13.03
C GLU A 171 5.79 16.35 -12.66
N LEU A 172 5.62 15.92 -11.40
CA LEU A 172 6.32 14.74 -10.88
C LEU A 172 5.93 13.46 -11.61
N ILE A 173 4.68 13.40 -12.10
CA ILE A 173 4.09 12.20 -12.68
C ILE A 173 3.61 12.42 -14.11
N GLN A 174 2.87 13.51 -14.34
CA GLN A 174 2.31 13.86 -15.64
C GLN A 174 2.62 15.33 -15.92
N ASN A 175 2.86 15.62 -17.20
CA ASN A 175 3.02 16.99 -17.67
C ASN A 175 1.68 17.73 -17.66
N LEU A 176 1.71 19.03 -17.37
CA LEU A 176 0.52 19.88 -17.26
C LEU A 176 -0.13 20.18 -18.62
N GLN A 177 0.68 20.35 -19.66
CA GLN A 177 0.20 20.68 -21.01
C GLN A 177 -0.24 19.43 -21.79
N ASN A 178 0.47 18.32 -21.61
CA ASN A 178 0.16 17.06 -22.30
C ASN A 178 0.31 15.86 -21.37
N ALA A 179 -0.81 15.37 -20.84
CA ALA A 179 -0.85 14.22 -19.93
C ALA A 179 -0.28 12.92 -20.51
N LYS A 180 -0.11 12.81 -21.84
CA LYS A 180 0.51 11.65 -22.51
C LYS A 180 2.00 11.85 -22.80
N SER A 181 2.54 13.05 -22.58
CA SER A 181 3.97 13.31 -22.75
C SER A 181 4.77 12.54 -21.70
N LYS A 182 5.98 12.11 -22.08
CA LYS A 182 6.98 11.56 -21.17
C LYS A 182 7.80 12.65 -20.48
N GLU A 183 7.53 13.92 -20.77
CA GLU A 183 8.18 15.08 -20.17
C GLU A 183 7.63 15.35 -18.76
N SER A 184 7.85 14.39 -17.86
CA SER A 184 7.58 14.48 -16.43
C SER A 184 8.76 13.87 -15.68
N LEU A 185 8.93 14.16 -14.38
CA LEU A 185 10.03 13.57 -13.61
C LEU A 185 9.99 12.03 -13.66
N PHE A 186 8.80 11.46 -13.50
CA PHE A 186 8.59 10.02 -13.65
C PHE A 186 8.94 9.54 -15.06
N GLY A 187 8.53 10.25 -16.12
CA GLY A 187 8.84 9.86 -17.49
C GLY A 187 10.34 9.90 -17.81
N LEU A 188 11.08 10.86 -17.22
CA LEU A 188 12.53 10.99 -17.35
C LEU A 188 13.30 9.90 -16.60
N LEU A 189 12.89 9.58 -15.37
CA LEU A 189 13.59 8.60 -14.52
C LEU A 189 13.19 7.15 -14.80
N ASN A 190 12.06 6.91 -15.47
CA ASN A 190 11.54 5.57 -15.68
C ASN A 190 12.24 4.81 -16.81
N GLU A 191 13.46 4.35 -16.52
CA GLU A 191 14.23 3.40 -17.33
C GLU A 191 14.12 1.96 -16.78
N THR A 192 13.05 1.68 -16.04
CA THR A 192 12.83 0.38 -15.41
C THR A 192 12.41 -0.68 -16.43
N LEU A 193 12.96 -1.89 -16.30
CA LEU A 193 12.67 -3.01 -17.21
C LEU A 193 11.46 -3.85 -16.77
N THR A 194 11.00 -3.69 -15.54
CA THR A 194 9.88 -4.47 -14.97
C THR A 194 8.74 -3.54 -14.55
N THR A 195 7.50 -4.02 -14.71
CA THR A 195 6.29 -3.29 -14.29
C THR A 195 6.27 -3.03 -12.78
N MET A 196 6.79 -3.96 -11.98
CA MET A 196 6.98 -3.78 -10.54
C MET A 196 7.97 -2.65 -10.23
N GLY A 197 9.09 -2.58 -10.96
CA GLY A 197 10.06 -1.50 -10.83
C GLY A 197 9.46 -0.13 -11.15
N ALA A 198 8.69 -0.02 -12.23
CA ALA A 198 8.00 1.23 -12.59
C ALA A 198 7.01 1.67 -11.49
N ARG A 199 6.27 0.73 -10.91
CA ARG A 199 5.35 0.99 -9.78
C ARG A 199 6.10 1.47 -8.54
N LEU A 200 7.20 0.81 -8.19
CA LEU A 200 8.04 1.18 -7.04
C LEU A 200 8.68 2.56 -7.23
N LEU A 201 9.17 2.87 -8.44
CA LEU A 201 9.72 4.18 -8.78
C LEU A 201 8.65 5.27 -8.62
N ARG A 202 7.46 5.06 -9.18
CA ARG A 202 6.33 5.98 -9.04
C ARG A 202 6.00 6.23 -7.57
N ALA A 203 5.91 5.18 -6.77
CA ALA A 203 5.64 5.29 -5.33
C ALA A 203 6.77 6.03 -4.59
N SER A 204 8.03 5.79 -4.97
CA SER A 204 9.20 6.46 -4.36
C SER A 204 9.28 7.95 -4.69
N ILE A 205 8.83 8.36 -5.89
CA ILE A 205 8.74 9.78 -6.27
C ILE A 205 7.63 10.48 -5.48
N LEU A 206 6.47 9.82 -5.34
CA LEU A 206 5.32 10.38 -4.60
C LEU A 206 5.52 10.40 -3.09
N GLN A 207 6.29 9.45 -2.55
CA GLN A 207 6.58 9.34 -1.12
C GLN A 207 8.09 9.10 -0.88
N PRO A 208 8.94 10.13 -1.08
CA PRO A 208 10.39 10.01 -0.87
C PRO A 208 10.70 9.58 0.57
N SER A 209 11.69 8.71 0.77
CA SER A 209 12.05 8.29 2.12
C SER A 209 12.83 9.37 2.86
N THR A 210 12.54 9.56 4.14
CA THR A 210 13.26 10.48 5.04
C THR A 210 14.27 9.76 5.94
N GLU A 211 14.33 8.44 5.88
CA GLU A 211 15.21 7.63 6.71
C GLU A 211 16.64 7.63 6.15
N ARG A 212 17.57 8.23 6.88
CA ARG A 212 18.99 8.33 6.49
C ARG A 212 19.59 6.96 6.16
N VAL A 213 19.32 5.93 6.98
CA VAL A 213 19.87 4.58 6.77
C VAL A 213 19.43 4.00 5.42
N LYS A 214 18.14 4.12 5.08
CA LYS A 214 17.61 3.68 3.78
C LYS A 214 18.18 4.49 2.62
N LEU A 215 18.34 5.79 2.79
CA LEU A 215 18.92 6.67 1.76
C LEU A 215 20.38 6.31 1.49
N THR A 216 21.22 6.20 2.52
CA THR A 216 22.63 5.81 2.39
C THR A 216 22.78 4.44 1.73
N ALA A 217 21.99 3.45 2.14
CA ALA A 217 22.01 2.13 1.51
C ALA A 217 21.66 2.19 0.01
N ARG A 218 20.69 3.03 -0.39
CA ARG A 218 20.34 3.26 -1.81
C ARG A 218 21.46 3.96 -2.58
N TYR A 219 22.08 4.99 -1.99
CA TYR A 219 23.18 5.70 -2.63
C TYR A 219 24.38 4.77 -2.87
N ASN A 220 24.76 3.97 -1.88
CA ASN A 220 25.82 2.99 -2.01
C ASN A 220 25.51 1.97 -3.12
N ALA A 221 24.26 1.50 -3.23
CA ALA A 221 23.86 0.58 -4.28
C ALA A 221 23.90 1.21 -5.68
N VAL A 222 23.54 2.49 -5.81
CA VAL A 222 23.62 3.23 -7.07
C VAL A 222 25.08 3.46 -7.47
N GLU A 223 25.95 3.84 -6.52
CA GLU A 223 27.39 4.01 -6.75
C GLU A 223 28.05 2.69 -7.19
N ASP A 224 27.70 1.58 -6.55
CA ASP A 224 28.19 0.24 -6.88
C ASP A 224 27.78 -0.18 -8.32
N LEU A 225 26.54 0.12 -8.72
CA LEU A 225 26.07 -0.12 -10.09
C LEU A 225 26.67 0.85 -11.12
N ALA A 226 26.95 2.09 -10.75
CA ALA A 226 27.52 3.09 -11.64
C ALA A 226 29.02 2.88 -11.89
N THR A 227 29.75 2.36 -10.90
CA THR A 227 31.19 2.11 -11.01
C THR A 227 31.53 0.80 -11.73
N LYS A 228 30.60 -0.16 -11.77
CA LYS A 228 30.80 -1.51 -12.36
C LYS A 228 29.90 -1.72 -13.58
N GLU A 229 30.34 -1.23 -14.74
CA GLU A 229 29.57 -1.30 -15.99
C GLU A 229 29.16 -2.73 -16.39
N ASP A 230 30.07 -3.71 -16.29
CA ASP A 230 29.78 -5.11 -16.62
C ASP A 230 28.66 -5.70 -15.74
N MET A 231 28.66 -5.34 -14.45
CA MET A 231 27.61 -5.73 -13.51
C MET A 231 26.28 -5.09 -13.90
N PHE A 232 26.28 -3.78 -14.19
CA PHE A 232 25.08 -3.06 -14.60
C PHE A 232 24.42 -3.65 -15.85
N VAL A 233 25.22 -3.94 -16.89
CA VAL A 233 24.72 -4.55 -18.14
C VAL A 233 24.17 -5.95 -17.88
N SER A 234 24.88 -6.76 -17.09
CA SER A 234 24.46 -8.12 -16.72
C SER A 234 23.13 -8.12 -15.95
N VAL A 235 22.98 -7.20 -14.98
CA VAL A 235 21.75 -7.04 -14.19
C VAL A 235 20.59 -6.58 -15.08
N ARG A 236 20.79 -5.59 -15.97
CA ARG A 236 19.76 -5.20 -16.94
C ARG A 236 19.32 -6.38 -17.80
N GLN A 237 20.25 -7.19 -18.29
CA GLN A 237 19.91 -8.33 -19.13
C GLN A 237 19.13 -9.40 -18.36
N ALA A 238 19.49 -9.67 -17.10
CA ALA A 238 18.75 -10.57 -16.23
C ALA A 238 17.32 -10.07 -15.94
N LEU A 239 17.14 -8.76 -15.75
CA LEU A 239 15.83 -8.16 -15.43
C LEU A 239 14.84 -8.15 -16.60
N LYS A 240 15.28 -8.18 -17.87
CA LYS A 240 14.36 -8.21 -19.03
C LYS A 240 13.45 -9.44 -19.06
N GLY A 241 13.93 -10.58 -18.57
CA GLY A 241 13.15 -11.82 -18.48
C GLY A 241 12.35 -11.96 -17.20
N PHE A 242 12.45 -11.00 -16.28
CA PHE A 242 11.88 -11.10 -14.95
C PHE A 242 10.39 -10.79 -14.97
N ILE A 243 9.57 -11.80 -14.70
CA ILE A 243 8.12 -11.68 -14.62
C ILE A 243 7.75 -10.88 -13.37
N ASP A 244 6.68 -10.09 -13.45
CA ASP A 244 6.14 -9.35 -12.31
C ASP A 244 5.80 -10.29 -11.14
N ALA A 245 6.57 -10.18 -10.05
CA ALA A 245 6.43 -11.02 -8.86
C ALA A 245 5.01 -10.96 -8.29
N ASP A 246 4.36 -9.80 -8.37
CA ASP A 246 3.01 -9.61 -7.84
C ASP A 246 1.97 -10.39 -8.64
N LYS A 247 2.19 -10.55 -9.96
CA LYS A 247 1.34 -11.41 -10.80
C LYS A 247 1.51 -12.88 -10.43
N VAL A 248 2.74 -13.30 -10.15
CA VAL A 248 3.04 -14.67 -9.72
C VAL A 248 2.39 -14.96 -8.36
N LEU A 249 2.55 -14.06 -7.39
CA LEU A 249 1.95 -14.17 -6.06
C LEU A 249 0.41 -14.25 -6.14
N THR A 250 -0.22 -13.35 -6.89
CA THR A 250 -1.68 -13.34 -7.08
C THR A 250 -2.17 -14.59 -7.83
N ALA A 251 -1.38 -15.11 -8.78
CA ALA A 251 -1.70 -16.34 -9.49
C ALA A 251 -1.57 -17.60 -8.61
N VAL A 252 -0.73 -17.56 -7.57
CA VAL A 252 -0.64 -18.62 -6.55
C VAL A 252 -1.77 -18.50 -5.54
N GLU A 253 -2.10 -17.29 -5.08
CA GLU A 253 -3.21 -17.01 -4.17
C GLU A 253 -4.58 -17.36 -4.78
N SER A 254 -4.79 -17.11 -6.07
CA SER A 254 -6.03 -17.46 -6.78
C SER A 254 -6.26 -18.97 -6.91
N ARG A 255 -5.29 -19.82 -6.54
CA ARG A 255 -5.50 -21.27 -6.34
C ARG A 255 -6.30 -21.58 -5.07
N GLY A 256 -6.56 -20.60 -4.21
CA GLY A 256 -6.95 -20.83 -2.81
C GLY A 256 -8.21 -20.12 -2.32
N SER A 257 -9.19 -19.78 -3.16
CA SER A 257 -10.49 -19.25 -2.65
C SER A 257 -11.38 -20.36 -2.08
N ARG A 258 -10.94 -20.88 -0.93
CA ARG A 258 -11.69 -21.38 0.23
C ARG A 258 -10.67 -22.04 1.18
N VAL A 259 -10.15 -21.29 2.15
CA VAL A 259 -9.36 -21.87 3.23
C VAL A 259 -10.31 -22.21 4.39
N LEU A 260 -10.50 -23.51 4.57
CA LEU A 260 -11.06 -24.09 5.78
C LEU A 260 -10.12 -23.78 6.95
N LYS A 261 -10.72 -23.27 8.03
CA LYS A 261 -10.14 -23.16 9.37
C LYS A 261 -9.27 -24.38 9.68
N THR A 262 -7.98 -24.19 9.95
CA THR A 262 -7.33 -24.95 11.03
C THR A 262 -6.06 -24.28 11.52
N CYS A 263 -5.88 -24.43 12.82
CA CYS A 263 -4.93 -23.81 13.71
C CYS A 263 -3.49 -24.31 13.48
N ALA A 264 -2.55 -23.49 13.91
CA ALA A 264 -1.19 -23.83 14.33
C ALA A 264 -0.13 -24.18 13.25
N ASN A 265 0.79 -23.23 13.12
CA ASN A 265 2.21 -23.36 12.76
C ASN A 265 2.63 -23.91 11.38
N ARG A 266 3.44 -23.06 10.72
CA ARG A 266 4.31 -23.27 9.55
C ARG A 266 3.61 -23.32 8.20
N PHE A 267 3.92 -22.28 7.40
CA PHE A 267 3.91 -22.21 5.94
C PHE A 267 3.71 -23.56 5.24
N LYS A 268 2.46 -23.89 4.93
CA LYS A 268 2.12 -24.91 3.94
C LYS A 268 0.70 -24.70 3.44
N ILE A 269 0.53 -23.80 2.48
CA ILE A 269 -0.74 -23.64 1.76
C ILE A 269 -0.58 -24.30 0.39
N ILE A 270 -0.84 -25.61 0.33
CA ILE A 270 -1.17 -26.29 -0.91
C ILE A 270 -2.53 -26.96 -0.67
N LEU A 271 -3.62 -26.21 -0.88
CA LEU A 271 -4.95 -26.78 -1.02
C LEU A 271 -5.18 -27.10 -2.51
N VAL A 272 -5.53 -28.35 -2.80
CA VAL A 272 -5.85 -28.84 -4.15
C VAL A 272 -7.37 -28.79 -4.33
N PRO A 273 -7.92 -27.97 -5.24
CA PRO A 273 -9.36 -27.93 -5.46
C PRO A 273 -9.87 -29.13 -6.28
N THR A 274 -11.05 -29.62 -5.91
CA THR A 274 -11.64 -30.90 -6.35
C THR A 274 -12.49 -30.81 -7.63
N LYS A 275 -12.58 -29.65 -8.29
CA LYS A 275 -13.36 -29.50 -9.55
C LYS A 275 -12.44 -29.22 -10.74
N ARG A 276 -12.17 -30.29 -11.50
CA ARG A 276 -11.31 -30.27 -12.69
C ARG A 276 -12.11 -29.84 -13.92
N THR A 277 -12.21 -28.53 -14.17
CA THR A 277 -12.60 -28.00 -15.47
C THR A 277 -11.34 -27.87 -16.36
N ILE A 278 -11.43 -28.13 -17.66
CA ILE A 278 -10.29 -28.06 -18.60
C ILE A 278 -9.58 -26.69 -18.54
N GLN A 279 -10.35 -25.60 -18.49
CA GLN A 279 -9.84 -24.23 -18.33
C GLN A 279 -9.02 -24.04 -17.04
N TYR A 280 -9.38 -24.73 -15.95
CA TYR A 280 -8.64 -24.66 -14.69
C TYR A 280 -7.30 -25.37 -14.78
N VAL A 281 -7.23 -26.48 -15.54
CA VAL A 281 -5.98 -27.20 -15.79
C VAL A 281 -5.03 -26.35 -16.64
N GLU A 282 -5.53 -25.71 -17.69
CA GLU A 282 -4.75 -24.78 -18.52
C GLU A 282 -4.21 -23.59 -17.71
N GLN A 283 -5.07 -22.97 -16.89
CA GLN A 283 -4.65 -21.87 -16.01
C GLN A 283 -3.62 -22.35 -14.98
N SER A 284 -3.78 -23.56 -14.44
CA SER A 284 -2.84 -24.13 -13.49
C SER A 284 -1.47 -24.37 -14.11
N VAL A 285 -1.43 -24.90 -15.34
CA VAL A 285 -0.20 -25.09 -16.11
C VAL A 285 0.47 -23.75 -16.40
N ASN A 286 -0.28 -22.74 -16.85
CA ASN A 286 0.24 -21.40 -17.06
C ASN A 286 0.84 -20.80 -15.78
N ASN A 287 0.19 -20.99 -14.63
CA ASN A 287 0.72 -20.51 -13.35
C ASN A 287 2.00 -21.26 -12.93
N VAL A 288 2.10 -22.58 -13.17
CA VAL A 288 3.34 -23.34 -12.93
C VAL A 288 4.47 -22.87 -13.85
N ILE A 289 4.16 -22.61 -15.13
CA ILE A 289 5.14 -22.07 -16.08
C ILE A 289 5.63 -20.70 -15.61
N MET A 290 4.72 -19.80 -15.20
CA MET A 290 5.09 -18.49 -14.65
C MET A 290 6.00 -18.61 -13.42
N LEU A 291 5.66 -19.50 -12.47
CA LEU A 291 6.50 -19.77 -11.30
C LEU A 291 7.89 -20.30 -11.70
N LYS A 292 7.95 -21.27 -12.60
CA LYS A 292 9.21 -21.87 -13.07
C LYS A 292 10.10 -20.81 -13.73
N THR A 293 9.52 -19.97 -14.59
CA THR A 293 10.23 -18.88 -15.26
C THR A 293 10.67 -17.79 -14.28
N TYR A 294 9.87 -17.52 -13.24
CA TYR A 294 10.25 -16.60 -12.18
C TYR A 294 11.45 -17.12 -11.38
N VAL A 295 11.40 -18.36 -10.91
CA VAL A 295 12.48 -19.00 -10.15
C VAL A 295 13.75 -19.14 -10.97
N SER A 296 13.67 -19.48 -12.26
CA SER A 296 14.85 -19.53 -13.13
C SER A 296 15.50 -18.17 -13.33
N SER A 297 14.71 -17.10 -13.34
CA SER A 297 15.21 -15.73 -13.51
C SER A 297 15.95 -15.21 -12.27
N ILE A 298 15.59 -15.67 -11.06
CA ILE A 298 16.31 -15.35 -9.82
C ILE A 298 17.77 -15.79 -9.89
N LYS A 299 18.03 -16.98 -10.44
CA LYS A 299 19.40 -17.50 -10.60
C LYS A 299 20.27 -16.59 -11.48
N ASN A 300 19.68 -16.04 -12.54
CA ASN A 300 20.38 -15.12 -13.44
C ASN A 300 20.72 -13.79 -12.74
N ILE A 301 19.82 -13.30 -11.88
CA ILE A 301 20.07 -12.10 -11.07
C ILE A 301 21.17 -12.35 -10.04
N PHE A 302 21.14 -13.50 -9.36
CA PHE A 302 22.18 -13.91 -8.40
C PHE A 302 23.57 -13.92 -9.06
N GLN A 303 23.68 -14.50 -10.25
CA GLN A 303 24.94 -14.52 -11.01
C GLN A 303 25.37 -13.12 -11.45
N ALA A 304 24.42 -12.28 -11.88
CA ALA A 304 24.70 -10.90 -12.30
C ALA A 304 25.21 -10.03 -11.13
N LEU A 305 24.79 -10.29 -9.88
CA LEU A 305 25.22 -9.57 -8.68
C LEU A 305 26.52 -10.12 -8.06
N GLY A 306 27.30 -10.93 -8.79
CA GLY A 306 28.50 -11.57 -8.27
C GLY A 306 29.57 -10.60 -7.73
N ALA A 307 29.68 -9.41 -8.32
CA ALA A 307 30.65 -8.38 -7.96
C ALA A 307 30.10 -7.28 -7.02
N ALA A 308 28.86 -7.43 -6.53
CA ALA A 308 28.23 -6.43 -5.66
C ALA A 308 28.96 -6.31 -4.31
N GLN A 309 29.06 -5.08 -3.81
CA GLN A 309 29.72 -4.75 -2.54
C GLN A 309 28.80 -3.98 -1.58
N SER A 310 27.73 -3.36 -2.09
CA SER A 310 26.76 -2.66 -1.27
C SER A 310 25.88 -3.63 -0.46
N ASP A 311 25.63 -3.30 0.81
CA ASP A 311 24.82 -4.12 1.73
C ASP A 311 23.45 -4.49 1.16
N LEU A 312 22.82 -3.55 0.43
CA LEU A 312 21.51 -3.75 -0.17
C LEU A 312 21.56 -4.79 -1.31
N LEU A 313 22.57 -4.73 -2.18
CA LEU A 313 22.72 -5.70 -3.27
C LEU A 313 23.19 -7.07 -2.76
N LEU A 314 24.00 -7.09 -1.70
CA LEU A 314 24.37 -8.31 -0.99
C LEU A 314 23.15 -8.98 -0.34
N THR A 315 22.31 -8.21 0.34
CA THR A 315 21.05 -8.73 0.92
C THR A 315 20.16 -9.35 -0.15
N ILE A 316 20.07 -8.74 -1.34
CA ILE A 316 19.30 -9.29 -2.47
C ILE A 316 19.93 -10.59 -2.99
N ARG A 317 21.26 -10.67 -3.03
CA ARG A 317 21.99 -11.87 -3.44
C ARG A 317 21.85 -13.00 -2.43
N GLU A 318 21.85 -12.70 -1.13
CA GLU A 318 21.74 -13.66 -0.03
C GLU A 318 20.31 -14.19 0.21
N VAL A 319 19.32 -13.74 -0.57
CA VAL A 319 18.01 -14.41 -0.66
C VAL A 319 18.21 -15.76 -1.36
N ASP A 320 18.74 -16.72 -0.60
CA ASP A 320 19.24 -17.99 -1.08
C ASP A 320 18.07 -18.88 -1.58
N PRO A 321 18.01 -19.25 -2.88
CA PRO A 321 16.95 -20.12 -3.41
C PRO A 321 17.04 -21.57 -2.89
N THR A 322 18.08 -21.92 -2.16
CA THR A 322 18.33 -23.23 -1.52
C THR A 322 17.73 -23.37 -0.12
N SER A 323 17.23 -22.27 0.46
CA SER A 323 16.56 -22.26 1.78
C SER A 323 15.03 -22.42 1.69
N LEU A 324 14.49 -22.61 0.48
CA LEU A 324 13.08 -22.91 0.16
C LEU A 324 12.87 -24.38 -0.17
#